data_AF-A0A497EK63-F1
#
_entry.id   AF-A0A497EK63-F1
#
_cell.length_a   1.000
_cell.length_b   1.000
_cell.length_c   1.000
_cell.angle_alpha   90.00
_cell.angle_beta   90.00
_cell.angle_gamma   90.00
#
_symmetry.space_group_name_H-M   'P 1'
#
loop_
_entity.id
_entity.type
_entity.pdbx_description
1 polymer ?
#
loop_
_entity_poly.entity_id
_entity_poly.type
_entity_poly.pdbx_seq_one_letter_code
_entity_poly.pdbx_strand_id
1 'polypeptide(L)'
;MRIKQPKTIIYVFAFVILLLLPKFLSTFNLILFEYALVFSIVALGFNLLFGYTGLLSFGHGAYFAAGAYTVAMLNKYLPSIYSLEILLIGA
;
A
#
# COMPACT_ATOMS: atom_id res chain seq x y z
N MET A 1 -24.25 -27.60 -18.85
CA MET A 1 -23.54 -26.38 -18.42
C MET A 1 -23.60 -25.34 -19.53
N ARG A 2 -24.44 -24.31 -19.40
CA ARG A 2 -24.73 -23.34 -20.46
C ARG A 2 -23.98 -22.04 -20.16
N ILE A 3 -22.72 -21.96 -20.60
CA ILE A 3 -21.86 -20.77 -20.47
C ILE A 3 -22.49 -19.68 -21.35
N LYS A 4 -23.31 -18.79 -20.75
CA LYS A 4 -24.18 -17.88 -21.50
C LYS A 4 -23.88 -16.39 -21.37
N GLN A 5 -22.67 -16.00 -20.95
CA GLN A 5 -22.24 -14.60 -21.02
C GLN A 5 -20.74 -14.48 -21.35
N PRO A 6 -20.36 -13.66 -22.35
CA PRO A 6 -18.95 -13.51 -22.75
C PRO A 6 -18.07 -12.95 -21.62
N LYS A 7 -18.64 -12.19 -20.68
CA LYS A 7 -17.93 -11.64 -19.52
C LYS A 7 -17.45 -12.71 -18.55
N THR A 8 -18.24 -13.77 -18.35
CA THR A 8 -17.87 -14.88 -17.46
C THR A 8 -16.63 -15.61 -17.97
N ILE A 9 -16.49 -15.73 -19.29
CA ILE A 9 -15.31 -16.34 -19.92
C ILE A 9 -14.05 -15.53 -19.60
N ILE A 10 -14.15 -14.20 -19.63
CA ILE A 10 -13.02 -13.30 -19.32
C ILE A 10 -12.58 -13.45 -17.86
N TYR A 11 -13.52 -13.46 -16.90
CA TYR A 11 -13.18 -13.62 -15.48
C TYR A 11 -12.55 -14.99 -15.18
N VAL A 12 -13.10 -16.05 -15.76
CA VAL A 12 -12.55 -17.41 -15.60
C VAL A 12 -11.14 -17.49 -16.20
N PHE A 13 -10.94 -16.91 -17.39
CA PHE A 13 -9.64 -16.89 -18.04
C PHE A 13 -8.59 -16.13 -17.21
N ALA A 14 -8.94 -14.95 -16.71
CA ALA A 14 -8.07 -14.16 -15.82
C ALA A 14 -7.70 -14.92 -14.53
N PHE A 15 -8.67 -15.62 -13.93
CA PHE A 15 -8.43 -16.42 -12.73
C PHE A 15 -7.50 -17.61 -12.99
N VAL A 16 -7.66 -18.29 -14.13
CA VAL A 16 -6.78 -19.39 -14.53
C VAL A 16 -5.34 -18.90 -14.75
N ILE A 17 -5.16 -17.73 -15.38
CA ILE A 17 -3.84 -17.11 -15.55
C ILE A 17 -3.20 -16.82 -14.19
N LEU A 18 -3.96 -16.25 -13.25
CA LEU A 18 -3.48 -15.93 -11.90
C LEU A 18 -3.00 -17.17 -11.14
N LEU A 19 -3.70 -18.30 -11.30
CA LEU A 19 -3.31 -19.58 -10.69
C LEU A 19 -2.05 -20.20 -11.31
N LEU A 20 -1.82 -19.98 -12.60
CA LEU A 20 -0.68 -20.56 -13.32
C LEU A 20 0.58 -19.68 -13.26
N LEU A 21 0.41 -18.40 -12.94
CA LEU A 21 1.46 -17.38 -12.77
C LEU A 21 2.70 -17.85 -11.97
N PRO A 22 2.58 -18.52 -10.79
CA PRO A 22 3.74 -18.98 -10.03
C PRO A 22 4.61 -20.02 -10.72
N LYS A 23 4.11 -20.69 -11.77
CA LYS A 23 4.90 -21.66 -12.54
C LYS A 23 5.83 -21.00 -13.56
N PHE A 24 5.56 -19.75 -13.93
CA PHE A 24 6.27 -19.05 -15.01
C PHE A 24 7.17 -17.91 -14.51
N LEU A 25 6.95 -17.40 -13.30
CA LEU A 25 7.75 -16.33 -12.71
C LEU A 25 8.78 -16.86 -11.71
N SER A 26 9.91 -16.16 -11.61
CA SER A 26 10.87 -16.34 -10.52
C SER A 26 10.28 -15.83 -9.20
N THR A 27 10.80 -16.32 -8.07
CA THR A 27 10.36 -15.91 -6.71
C THR A 27 10.39 -14.39 -6.52
N PHE A 28 11.42 -13.71 -7.01
CA PHE A 28 11.52 -12.25 -6.93
C PHE A 28 10.37 -11.55 -7.67
N ASN A 29 10.08 -11.98 -8.89
CA ASN A 29 8.99 -11.40 -9.70
C ASN A 29 7.62 -11.71 -9.11
N LEU A 30 7.45 -12.88 -8.47
CA LEU A 30 6.22 -13.21 -7.76
C LEU A 30 5.99 -12.29 -6.57
N ILE A 31 7.02 -12.08 -5.74
CA ILE A 31 6.94 -11.15 -4.61
C ILE A 31 6.61 -9.73 -5.10
N LEU A 32 7.25 -9.27 -6.18
CA LEU A 32 6.97 -7.94 -6.75
C LEU A 32 5.53 -7.85 -7.27
N PHE A 33 5.02 -8.90 -7.91
CA PHE A 33 3.65 -8.98 -8.39
C PHE A 33 2.63 -9.02 -7.25
N GLU A 34 2.91 -9.74 -6.17
CA GLU A 34 2.11 -9.73 -4.95
C GLU A 34 2.00 -8.31 -4.36
N TYR A 35 3.14 -7.61 -4.24
CA TYR A 35 3.12 -6.21 -3.82
C TYR A 35 2.28 -5.34 -4.76
N ALA A 36 2.40 -5.51 -6.07
CA ALA A 36 1.60 -4.77 -7.04
C ALA A 36 0.08 -5.01 -6.86
N LEU A 37 -0.35 -6.24 -6.58
CA LEU A 37 -1.75 -6.56 -6.28
C LEU A 37 -2.22 -5.92 -4.98
N VAL A 38 -1.41 -5.99 -3.92
CA VAL A 38 -1.70 -5.34 -2.63
C VAL A 38 -1.87 -3.83 -2.82
N PHE A 39 -0.94 -3.18 -3.52
CA PHE A 39 -1.04 -1.74 -3.81
C PHE A 39 -2.21 -1.40 -4.74
N SER A 40 -2.60 -2.31 -5.63
CA SER A 40 -3.79 -2.11 -6.47
C SER A 40 -5.07 -2.08 -5.64
N ILE A 41 -5.18 -2.94 -4.61
CA ILE A 41 -6.32 -2.91 -3.67
C ILE A 41 -6.32 -1.60 -2.89
N VAL A 42 -5.17 -1.15 -2.40
CA VAL A 42 -5.02 0.15 -1.73
C VAL A 42 -5.45 1.30 -2.65
N ALA A 43 -5.00 1.30 -3.91
CA ALA A 43 -5.36 2.31 -4.90
C ALA A 43 -6.87 2.32 -5.22
N LEU A 44 -7.51 1.15 -5.30
CA LEU A 44 -8.96 1.04 -5.48
C LEU A 44 -9.71 1.61 -4.26
N GLY A 45 -9.30 1.25 -3.05
CA GLY A 45 -9.88 1.81 -1.82
C GLY A 45 -9.69 3.32 -1.73
N PHE A 46 -8.52 3.81 -2.11
CA PHE A 46 -8.24 5.24 -2.22
C PHE A 46 -9.16 5.93 -3.23
N ASN A 47 -9.32 5.36 -4.43
CA ASN A 47 -10.23 5.91 -5.44
C ASN A 47 -11.69 5.88 -4.97
N LEU A 48 -12.10 4.86 -4.21
CA LEU A 48 -13.44 4.80 -3.64
C LEU A 48 -13.66 5.91 -2.60
N LEU A 49 -12.74 6.09 -1.66
CA LEU A 49 -12.83 7.13 -0.64
C LEU A 49 -12.69 8.52 -1.26
N PHE A 50 -11.56 8.79 -1.90
CA PHE A 50 -11.27 10.12 -2.43
C PHE A 50 -12.17 10.47 -3.62
N GLY A 51 -12.39 9.53 -4.54
CA GLY A 51 -13.15 9.77 -5.76
C GLY A 51 -14.66 9.87 -5.56
N TYR A 52 -15.24 9.13 -4.60
CA TYR A 52 -16.71 9.15 -4.38
C TYR A 52 -17.13 9.95 -3.15
N THR A 53 -16.34 9.96 -2.07
CA THR A 53 -16.70 10.68 -0.84
C THR A 53 -15.92 11.98 -0.65
N GLY A 54 -14.86 12.20 -1.44
CA GLY A 54 -13.97 13.36 -1.30
C GLY A 54 -13.06 13.27 -0.08
N LEU A 55 -13.08 12.16 0.66
CA LEU A 55 -12.30 12.00 1.88
C LEU A 55 -10.90 11.48 1.55
N LEU A 56 -9.91 12.34 1.75
CA LEU A 56 -8.50 11.99 1.61
C LEU A 56 -7.97 11.43 2.94
N SER A 57 -7.63 10.13 2.97
CA SER A 57 -7.07 9.51 4.17
C SER A 57 -5.60 9.90 4.33
N PHE A 58 -5.33 10.94 5.12
CA PHE A 58 -3.98 11.27 5.59
C PHE A 58 -3.56 10.46 6.81
N GLY A 59 -4.38 9.54 7.31
CA GLY A 59 -4.19 8.93 8.65
C GLY A 59 -2.77 8.42 8.89
N HIS A 60 -2.25 7.54 8.02
CA HIS A 60 -0.92 6.98 8.18
C HIS A 60 0.19 8.02 8.02
N GLY A 61 0.08 8.90 7.00
CA GLY A 61 1.06 9.96 6.76
C GLY A 61 1.08 11.04 7.85
N ALA A 62 -0.08 11.32 8.46
CA ALA A 62 -0.22 12.30 9.53
C ALA A 62 0.42 11.81 10.83
N TYR A 63 0.25 10.52 11.20
CA TYR A 63 0.94 9.95 12.36
C TYR A 63 2.46 9.90 12.17
N PHE A 64 2.91 9.52 10.97
CA PHE A 64 4.34 9.54 10.63
C PHE A 64 4.91 10.96 10.67
N ALA A 65 4.23 11.92 10.04
CA ALA A 65 4.64 13.32 10.05
C ALA A 65 4.62 13.93 11.46
N ALA A 66 3.65 13.54 12.31
CA ALA A 66 3.61 13.97 13.70
C ALA A 66 4.83 13.47 14.48
N GLY A 67 5.20 12.19 14.35
CA GLY A 67 6.40 11.62 14.98
C GLY A 67 7.69 12.34 14.53
N ALA A 68 7.88 12.50 13.23
CA ALA A 68 9.02 13.20 12.66
C ALA A 68 9.07 14.68 13.10
N TYR A 69 7.92 15.36 13.14
CA TYR A 69 7.82 16.75 13.60
C TYR A 69 8.15 16.90 15.08
N THR A 70 7.67 15.99 15.93
CA THR A 70 7.99 15.96 17.36
C THR A 70 9.49 15.83 17.59
N VAL A 71 10.17 14.92 16.88
CA VAL A 71 11.63 14.77 16.95
C VAL A 71 12.35 16.04 16.49
N ALA A 72 11.89 16.65 15.39
CA ALA A 72 12.47 17.91 14.89
C ALA A 72 12.32 19.07 15.88
N MET A 73 11.18 19.17 16.56
CA MET A 73 10.96 20.18 17.60
C MET A 73 11.81 19.90 18.85
N LEU A 74 12.01 18.63 19.22
CA LEU A 74 12.89 18.25 20.33
C LEU A 74 14.32 18.72 20.08
N ASN A 75 14.83 18.52 18.86
CA ASN A 75 16.15 19.02 18.46
C ASN A 75 16.24 20.55 18.58
N LYS A 76 15.19 21.25 18.15
CA LYS A 76 15.16 22.72 18.14
C LYS A 76 15.14 23.34 19.54
N TYR A 77 14.36 22.78 20.47
CA TYR A 77 14.12 23.38 21.78
C TYR A 77 14.88 22.73 22.92
N LEU A 78 15.25 21.44 22.80
CA LEU A 78 16.01 20.69 23.80
C LEU A 78 17.21 19.96 23.17
N PRO A 79 18.18 20.70 22.59
CA PRO A 79 19.33 20.09 21.92
C PRO A 79 20.22 19.26 22.88
N SER A 80 20.17 19.55 24.19
CA SER A 80 20.86 18.77 25.23
C SER A 80 20.36 17.33 25.38
N ILE A 81 19.09 17.07 25.02
CA ILE A 81 18.46 15.75 25.16
C ILE A 81 18.45 15.03 23.81
N TYR A 82 18.64 15.77 22.71
CA TYR A 82 18.64 15.21 21.36
C TYR A 82 19.78 14.21 21.15
N SER A 83 19.43 13.02 20.68
CA SER A 83 20.36 11.94 20.34
C SER A 83 19.92 11.25 19.05
N LEU A 84 20.84 10.52 18.42
CA LEU A 84 20.53 9.71 17.22
C LEU A 84 19.47 8.64 17.49
N GLU A 85 19.36 8.15 18.73
CA GLU A 85 18.35 7.17 19.12
C GLU A 85 16.93 7.75 19.09
N ILE A 86 16.78 9.03 19.43
CA ILE A 86 15.49 9.74 19.38
C ILE A 86 15.03 9.91 17.92
N LEU A 87 15.96 9.99 16.96
CA LEU A 87 15.65 10.03 15.54
C LEU A 87 15.00 8.71 15.06
N LEU A 88 15.42 7.57 15.62
CA LEU A 88 14.88 6.26 15.28
C LEU A 88 13.45 6.05 15.80
N ILE A 89 13.02 6.80 16.81
CA ILE A 89 11.66 6.72 17.37
C ILE A 89 10.65 7.50 16.50
N GLY A 90 11.12 8.53 15.77
CA GLY A 90 10.27 9.36 14.90
C GLY A 90 10.21 8.92 13.44
N ALA A 91 10.90 7.84 13.06
CA ALA A 91 10.96 7.26 11.71
C ALA A 91 10.40 5.84 11.71
#